data_AF-A0ABD2FSZ8-F1
#
_entry.id   AF-A0ABD2FSZ8-F1
#
_cell.length_a   1.000
_cell.length_b   1.000
_cell.length_c   1.000
_cell.angle_alpha   90.00
_cell.angle_beta   90.00
_cell.angle_gamma   90.00
#
_symmetry.space_group_name_H-M   'P 1'
#
loop_
_entity.id
_entity.type
_entity.pdbx_description
1 polymer ?
#
loop_
_entity_poly.entity_id
_entity_poly.type
_entity_poly.pdbx_seq_one_letter_code
_entity_poly.pdbx_strand_id
1 'polypeptide(L)'
;MHKNMQKLYENIGSFLAFDPHSVSVEDFFGQLANFRLLFLEAMKENHKKKEMEEKIKRAKLAKEKAEREKQERQHKKKQLIDMNKEGDETGVMDSLMEALQSGAAFRDRRKRTPRNGDQSPSSPSSRWPGANYGNRTLDNRRAVLERSRSRHNANHPAR
;
A
#
# COMPACT_ATOMS: atom_id res chain seq x y z
N MET A 1 56.70 15.11 16.99
CA MET A 1 55.25 14.92 16.77
C MET A 1 54.56 14.17 17.92
N HIS A 2 55.18 13.14 18.52
CA HIS A 2 54.59 12.37 19.64
C HIS A 2 54.16 13.23 20.85
N LYS A 3 55.03 14.11 21.36
CA LYS A 3 54.71 15.01 22.50
C LYS A 3 53.50 15.91 22.25
N ASN A 4 53.32 16.36 21.00
CA ASN A 4 52.18 17.19 20.64
C ASN A 4 50.87 16.38 20.66
N MET A 5 50.91 15.15 20.16
CA MET A 5 49.76 14.24 20.17
C MET A 5 49.32 13.91 21.61
N GLN A 6 50.27 13.62 22.52
CA GLN A 6 49.98 13.39 23.94
C GLN A 6 49.30 14.60 24.58
N LYS A 7 49.83 15.80 24.37
CA LYS A 7 49.23 17.04 24.88
C LYS A 7 47.81 17.27 24.37
N LEU A 8 47.54 16.95 23.10
CA LEU A 8 46.18 17.03 22.55
C LEU A 8 45.24 16.01 23.21
N TYR A 9 45.72 14.81 23.49
CA TYR A 9 44.94 13.79 24.19
C TYR A 9 44.63 14.19 25.64
N GLU A 10 45.59 14.75 26.36
CA GLU A 10 45.39 15.32 27.70
C GLU A 10 44.37 16.47 27.70
N ASN A 11 44.42 17.34 26.69
CA ASN A 11 43.43 18.39 26.50
C ASN A 11 42.02 17.82 26.27
N ILE A 12 41.89 16.73 25.51
CA ILE A 12 40.61 16.04 25.30
C ILE A 12 40.09 15.46 26.62
N GLY A 13 40.95 14.81 27.41
CA GLY A 13 40.56 14.31 28.74
C GLY A 13 40.09 15.42 29.67
N SER A 14 40.78 16.56 29.67
CA SER A 14 40.37 17.74 30.44
C SER A 14 39.01 18.29 29.96
N PHE A 15 38.78 18.33 28.64
CA PHE A 15 37.54 18.84 28.05
C PHE A 15 36.34 17.92 28.30
N LEU A 16 36.55 16.60 28.20
CA LEU A 16 35.50 15.58 28.37
C LEU A 16 35.43 15.04 29.82
N ALA A 17 36.23 15.59 30.73
CA ALA A 17 36.31 15.24 32.14
C ALA A 17 36.60 13.74 32.41
N PHE A 18 37.63 13.19 31.76
CA PHE A 18 38.18 11.87 32.07
C PHE A 18 39.70 11.91 32.24
N ASP A 19 40.25 10.93 32.97
CA ASP A 19 41.69 10.78 33.16
C ASP A 19 42.34 10.17 31.89
N PRO A 20 43.19 10.92 31.14
CA PRO A 20 43.87 10.42 29.95
C PRO A 20 44.83 9.25 30.22
N HIS A 21 45.26 9.04 31.46
CA HIS A 21 46.14 7.93 31.81
C HIS A 21 45.37 6.64 32.12
N SER A 22 44.07 6.74 32.40
CA SER A 22 43.20 5.60 32.69
C SER A 22 42.70 4.88 31.43
N VAL A 23 42.72 5.56 30.27
CA VAL A 23 42.23 5.04 28.99
C VAL A 23 43.28 5.28 27.92
N SER A 24 43.65 4.24 27.17
CA SER A 24 44.60 4.39 26.07
C SER A 24 43.97 5.18 24.91
N VAL A 25 44.82 5.85 24.11
CA VAL A 25 44.37 6.59 22.91
C VAL A 25 43.61 5.66 21.95
N GLU A 26 44.07 4.42 21.81
CA GLU A 26 43.49 3.41 20.94
C GLU A 26 42.09 2.99 21.43
N ASP A 27 41.93 2.76 22.73
CA ASP A 27 40.64 2.41 23.31
C ASP A 27 39.62 3.55 23.21
N PHE A 28 40.05 4.79 23.54
CA PHE A 28 39.18 5.96 23.46
C PHE A 28 38.62 6.17 22.04
N PHE A 29 39.51 6.20 21.03
CA PHE A 29 39.08 6.40 19.66
C PHE A 29 38.40 5.16 19.06
N GLY A 30 38.75 3.96 19.52
CA GLY A 30 38.04 2.72 19.17
C GLY A 30 36.59 2.74 19.65
N GLN A 31 36.35 3.11 20.90
CA GLN A 31 35.00 3.30 21.45
C GLN A 31 34.24 4.40 20.71
N LEU A 32 34.89 5.54 20.43
CA LEU A 32 34.27 6.65 19.70
C LEU A 32 33.90 6.26 18.26
N ALA A 33 34.75 5.50 17.58
CA ALA A 33 34.48 4.99 16.24
C ALA A 33 33.29 4.02 16.26
N ASN A 34 33.23 3.12 17.23
CA ASN A 34 32.09 2.22 17.41
C ASN A 34 30.79 3.00 17.71
N PHE A 35 30.84 3.98 18.62
CA PHE A 35 29.71 4.87 18.90
C PHE A 35 29.20 5.56 17.64
N ARG A 36 30.09 6.10 16.81
CA ARG A 36 29.72 6.74 15.54
C ARG A 36 28.99 5.75 14.61
N LEU A 37 29.47 4.51 14.49
CA LEU A 37 28.83 3.49 13.67
C LEU A 37 27.43 3.16 14.18
N LEU A 38 27.31 2.87 15.48
CA LEU A 38 26.03 2.56 16.13
C LEU A 38 25.03 3.71 16.02
N PHE A 39 25.50 4.96 16.18
CA PHE A 39 24.64 6.13 16.04
C PHE A 39 24.09 6.28 14.61
N LEU A 40 24.93 6.09 13.59
CA LEU A 40 24.50 6.14 12.18
C LEU A 40 23.52 5.01 11.84
N GLU A 41 23.73 3.82 12.39
CA GLU A 41 22.80 2.70 12.24
C GLU A 41 21.46 2.99 12.91
N ALA A 42 21.46 3.42 14.17
CA ALA A 42 20.25 3.78 14.92
C ALA A 42 19.47 4.92 14.23
N MET A 43 20.14 5.90 13.61
CA MET A 43 19.45 6.93 12.82
C MET A 43 18.70 6.33 11.62
N LYS A 44 19.32 5.39 10.89
CA LYS A 44 18.68 4.71 9.75
C LYS A 44 17.51 3.85 10.22
N GLU A 45 17.66 3.13 11.32
CA GLU A 45 16.60 2.30 11.91
C GLU A 45 15.43 3.15 12.39
N ASN A 46 15.68 4.27 13.05
CA ASN A 46 14.65 5.21 13.49
C ASN A 46 13.85 5.77 12.31
N HIS A 47 14.51 6.08 11.20
CA HIS A 47 13.83 6.51 9.98
C HIS A 47 12.89 5.41 9.43
N LYS A 48 13.41 4.19 9.27
CA LYS A 48 12.62 3.03 8.84
C LYS A 48 11.43 2.75 9.76
N LYS A 49 11.64 2.87 11.09
CA LYS A 49 10.60 2.67 12.10
C LYS A 49 9.47 3.68 11.94
N LYS A 50 9.79 4.97 11.79
CA LYS A 50 8.80 6.04 11.55
C LYS A 50 7.98 5.78 10.28
N GLU A 51 8.62 5.43 9.17
CA GLU A 51 7.92 5.11 7.92
C GLU A 51 6.98 3.92 8.05
N MET A 52 7.43 2.86 8.75
CA MET A 52 6.63 1.66 8.98
C MET A 52 5.42 1.95 9.86
N GLU A 53 5.61 2.72 10.94
CA GLU A 53 4.53 3.15 11.83
C GLU A 53 3.47 3.97 11.08
N GLU A 54 3.88 4.89 10.21
CA GLU A 54 2.96 5.64 9.35
C GLU A 54 2.20 4.73 8.38
N LYS A 55 2.88 3.76 7.75
CA LYS A 55 2.25 2.81 6.84
C LYS A 55 1.21 1.96 7.55
N ILE A 56 1.50 1.48 8.76
CA ILE A 56 0.56 0.73 9.60
C ILE A 56 -0.64 1.61 9.97
N LYS A 57 -0.40 2.85 10.41
CA LYS A 57 -1.46 3.79 10.78
C LYS A 57 -2.40 4.08 9.60
N ARG A 58 -1.86 4.32 8.40
CA ARG A 58 -2.66 4.51 7.18
C ARG A 58 -3.47 3.28 6.81
N ALA A 59 -2.87 2.08 6.91
CA ALA A 59 -3.58 0.84 6.62
C ALA A 59 -4.74 0.58 7.61
N LYS A 60 -4.54 0.86 8.90
CA LYS A 60 -5.59 0.75 9.92
C LYS A 60 -6.76 1.71 9.64
N LEU A 61 -6.46 2.99 9.38
CA LEU A 61 -7.48 3.99 9.06
C LEU A 61 -8.28 3.65 7.79
N ALA A 62 -7.61 3.11 6.76
CA ALA A 62 -8.28 2.69 5.54
C ALA A 62 -9.23 1.50 5.76
N LYS A 63 -8.81 0.51 6.57
CA LYS A 63 -9.65 -0.64 6.93
C LYS A 63 -10.86 -0.21 7.75
N GLU A 64 -10.67 0.62 8.77
CA GLU A 64 -11.76 1.12 9.61
C GLU A 64 -12.77 1.94 8.78
N LYS A 65 -12.29 2.79 7.87
CA LYS A 65 -13.15 3.56 6.98
C LYS A 65 -13.97 2.66 6.04
N ALA A 66 -13.36 1.61 5.48
CA ALA A 66 -14.05 0.66 4.62
C ALA A 66 -15.10 -0.16 5.39
N GLU A 67 -14.81 -0.52 6.64
CA GLU A 67 -15.74 -1.24 7.51
C GLU A 67 -16.93 -0.37 7.90
N ARG A 68 -16.70 0.88 8.30
CA ARG A 68 -17.76 1.86 8.59
C ARG A 68 -18.67 2.07 7.36
N GLU A 69 -18.09 2.28 6.18
CA GLU A 69 -18.88 2.44 4.95
C GLU A 69 -19.69 1.18 4.62
N LYS A 70 -19.15 -0.02 4.86
CA LYS A 70 -19.88 -1.29 4.68
C LYS A 70 -21.06 -1.42 5.64
N GLN A 71 -20.86 -1.08 6.92
CA GLN A 71 -21.92 -1.11 7.94
C GLN A 71 -23.02 -0.09 7.62
N GLU A 72 -22.67 1.14 7.22
CA GLU A 72 -23.65 2.16 6.81
C GLU A 72 -24.47 1.74 5.60
N ARG A 73 -23.84 1.11 4.59
CA ARG A 73 -24.56 0.55 3.44
C ARG A 73 -25.50 -0.57 3.83
N GLN A 74 -25.07 -1.46 4.73
CA GLN A 74 -25.92 -2.53 5.24
C GLN A 74 -27.11 -1.99 6.03
N HIS A 75 -26.90 -0.98 6.89
CA HIS A 75 -27.97 -0.35 7.67
C HIS A 75 -28.99 0.35 6.77
N LYS A 76 -28.53 1.15 5.80
CA LYS A 76 -29.41 1.80 4.81
C LYS A 76 -30.19 0.77 3.98
N LYS A 77 -29.58 -0.36 3.62
CA LYS A 77 -30.27 -1.45 2.92
C LYS A 77 -31.32 -2.12 3.81
N LYS A 78 -31.03 -2.38 5.08
CA LYS A 78 -31.99 -2.96 6.04
C LYS A 78 -33.18 -2.03 6.28
N GLN A 79 -32.98 -0.72 6.37
CA GLN A 79 -34.08 0.24 6.49
C GLN A 79 -35.02 0.24 5.27
N LEU A 80 -34.54 -0.10 4.07
CA LEU A 80 -35.35 -0.20 2.86
C LEU A 80 -36.00 -1.57 2.66
N ILE A 81 -35.56 -2.58 3.41
CA ILE A 81 -36.00 -3.98 3.30
C ILE A 81 -36.19 -4.51 4.72
N ASP A 82 -37.19 -3.99 5.42
CA ASP A 82 -37.68 -4.61 6.66
C ASP A 82 -38.80 -5.58 6.27
N MET A 83 -38.43 -6.80 5.85
CA MET A 83 -39.36 -7.89 5.56
C MET A 83 -39.69 -8.72 6.82
N ASN A 84 -39.14 -8.36 7.98
CA ASN A 84 -39.25 -9.16 9.21
C ASN A 84 -40.20 -8.55 10.25
N LYS A 85 -40.79 -7.38 9.99
CA LYS A 85 -42.00 -6.95 10.70
C LYS A 85 -43.20 -7.48 9.93
N GLU A 86 -43.79 -8.48 10.56
CA GLU A 86 -44.86 -9.34 10.10
C GLU A 86 -46.08 -8.56 9.60
N GLY A 87 -46.81 -9.15 8.66
CA GLY A 87 -48.27 -9.07 8.55
C GLY A 87 -48.89 -7.67 8.43
N ASP A 88 -49.46 -7.40 7.26
CA ASP A 88 -50.37 -6.28 6.97
C ASP A 88 -49.74 -4.91 6.67
N GLU A 89 -48.96 -4.81 5.58
CA GLU A 89 -48.56 -3.51 5.03
C GLU A 89 -48.88 -3.39 3.53
N THR A 90 -50.10 -2.94 3.24
CA THR A 90 -50.46 -2.29 1.96
C THR A 90 -49.62 -1.03 1.79
N GLY A 91 -48.41 -1.15 1.21
CA GLY A 91 -47.51 0.00 1.06
C GLY A 91 -46.05 -0.35 0.70
N VAL A 92 -45.69 -1.65 0.74
CA VAL A 92 -44.37 -2.12 0.30
C VAL A 92 -44.12 -1.80 -1.18
N MET A 93 -45.12 -1.98 -2.04
CA MET A 93 -45.01 -1.68 -3.47
C MET A 93 -44.78 -0.18 -3.73
N ASP A 94 -45.54 0.67 -3.04
CA ASP A 94 -45.42 2.13 -3.19
C ASP A 94 -44.06 2.62 -2.66
N SER A 95 -43.58 2.07 -1.55
CA SER A 95 -42.24 2.37 -1.02
C SER A 95 -41.12 1.93 -1.98
N LEU A 96 -41.27 0.79 -2.66
CA LEU A 96 -40.33 0.33 -3.69
C LEU A 96 -40.37 1.22 -4.93
N MET A 97 -41.57 1.59 -5.40
CA MET A 97 -41.77 2.47 -6.55
C MET A 97 -41.23 3.88 -6.27
N GLU A 98 -41.45 4.41 -5.07
CA GLU A 98 -40.92 5.69 -4.61
C GLU A 98 -39.38 5.66 -4.53
N ALA A 99 -38.78 4.58 -4.03
CA ALA A 99 -37.33 4.42 -3.99
C ALA A 99 -36.70 4.34 -5.40
N LEU A 100 -37.39 3.74 -6.37
CA LEU A 100 -37.00 3.71 -7.77
C LEU A 100 -37.13 5.09 -8.42
N GLN A 101 -38.25 5.78 -8.19
CA GLN A 101 -38.56 7.08 -8.76
C GLN A 101 -37.67 8.21 -8.20
N SER A 102 -37.47 8.24 -6.88
CA SER A 102 -36.54 9.18 -6.21
C SER A 102 -35.06 8.87 -6.51
N GLY A 103 -34.78 7.74 -7.16
CA GLY A 103 -33.44 7.25 -7.47
C GLY A 103 -32.64 6.79 -6.24
N ALA A 104 -33.29 6.66 -5.08
CA ALA A 104 -32.70 6.15 -3.85
C ALA A 104 -32.24 4.69 -4.00
N ALA A 105 -32.96 3.89 -4.78
CA ALA A 105 -32.65 2.49 -5.09
C ALA A 105 -31.32 2.30 -5.84
N PHE A 106 -30.81 3.33 -6.51
CA PHE A 106 -29.61 3.24 -7.37
C PHE A 106 -28.39 3.98 -6.84
N ARG A 107 -28.46 4.51 -5.60
CA ARG A 107 -27.40 5.35 -5.01
C ARG A 107 -26.04 4.65 -4.93
N ASP A 108 -25.97 3.32 -4.93
CA ASP A 108 -24.70 2.58 -4.81
C ASP A 108 -23.95 2.35 -6.15
N ARG A 109 -24.59 2.54 -7.32
CA ARG A 109 -23.92 2.37 -8.63
C ARG A 109 -23.18 3.63 -9.13
N ARG A 110 -23.40 4.80 -8.53
CA ARG A 110 -22.81 6.09 -8.98
C ARG A 110 -21.40 6.38 -8.43
N LYS A 111 -20.72 5.40 -7.84
CA LYS A 111 -19.26 5.47 -7.57
C LYS A 111 -18.39 4.95 -8.74
N ARG A 112 -18.92 4.91 -9.96
CA ARG A 112 -18.07 4.87 -11.16
C ARG A 112 -17.69 6.30 -11.52
N THR A 113 -16.39 6.56 -11.62
CA THR A 113 -15.75 7.78 -12.11
C THR A 113 -16.54 8.43 -13.26
N PRO A 114 -16.71 9.76 -13.28
CA PRO A 114 -17.46 10.42 -14.35
C PRO A 114 -16.76 10.14 -15.68
N ARG A 115 -17.47 9.45 -16.58
CA ARG A 115 -17.05 9.32 -17.97
C ARG A 115 -17.54 10.60 -18.64
N ASN A 116 -16.63 11.55 -18.83
CA ASN A 116 -16.90 12.78 -19.57
C ASN A 116 -17.53 12.40 -20.91
N GLY A 117 -18.79 12.79 -21.09
CA GLY A 117 -19.50 12.61 -22.34
C GLY A 117 -19.28 13.85 -23.18
N ASP A 118 -18.64 13.68 -24.32
CA ASP A 118 -18.84 14.55 -25.47
C ASP A 118 -18.88 13.71 -26.75
N GLN A 119 -20.09 13.70 -27.32
CA GLN A 119 -20.50 13.75 -28.73
C GLN A 119 -19.95 12.77 -29.77
N SER A 120 -20.88 12.40 -30.67
CA SER A 120 -20.94 11.26 -31.60
C SER A 120 -20.09 11.41 -32.90
N PRO A 121 -20.38 10.71 -34.02
CA PRO A 121 -19.65 9.52 -34.46
C PRO A 121 -18.98 9.65 -35.83
N SER A 122 -17.75 9.14 -35.99
CA SER A 122 -17.21 8.81 -37.32
C SER A 122 -16.04 7.83 -37.20
N SER A 123 -16.24 6.60 -37.67
CA SER A 123 -15.14 5.67 -37.98
C SER A 123 -14.32 6.25 -39.15
N PRO A 124 -13.01 5.94 -39.25
CA PRO A 124 -12.70 4.79 -40.09
C PRO A 124 -11.47 3.96 -39.67
N SER A 125 -11.55 2.70 -40.09
CA SER A 125 -10.45 1.87 -40.60
C SER A 125 -9.53 1.15 -39.61
N SER A 126 -9.68 -0.17 -39.65
CA SER A 126 -8.70 -1.19 -39.33
C SER A 126 -7.31 -0.85 -39.89
N ARG A 127 -6.28 -0.85 -39.04
CA ARG A 127 -4.89 -1.00 -39.49
C ARG A 127 -4.10 -1.77 -38.45
N TRP A 128 -3.90 -3.05 -38.72
CA TRP A 128 -2.85 -3.84 -38.09
C TRP A 128 -1.49 -3.19 -38.35
N PRO A 129 -0.63 -2.96 -37.34
CA PRO A 129 0.76 -2.63 -37.60
C PRO A 129 1.55 -3.94 -37.74
N GLY A 130 1.85 -4.27 -39.00
CA GLY A 130 2.94 -5.18 -39.35
C GLY A 130 4.30 -4.59 -38.96
N ALA A 131 5.26 -5.50 -38.87
CA ALA A 131 6.63 -5.34 -38.43
C ALA A 131 7.39 -4.11 -39.00
N ASN A 132 8.24 -3.49 -38.16
CA ASN A 132 9.61 -3.16 -38.56
C ASN A 132 10.53 -2.83 -37.38
N TYR A 133 11.63 -3.59 -37.36
CA TYR A 133 13.00 -3.33 -36.91
C TYR A 133 13.30 -2.57 -35.61
N GLY A 134 13.87 -3.33 -34.67
CA GLY A 134 15.24 -3.06 -34.22
C GLY A 134 15.44 -1.97 -33.16
N ASN A 135 15.48 -2.38 -31.89
CA ASN A 135 16.71 -2.19 -31.11
C ASN A 135 16.71 -3.11 -29.88
N ARG A 136 17.84 -3.80 -29.72
CA ARG A 136 18.11 -4.80 -28.70
C ARG A 136 18.99 -4.12 -27.64
N THR A 137 18.43 -3.76 -26.50
CA THR A 137 19.20 -3.53 -25.26
C THR A 137 18.47 -4.18 -24.09
N LEU A 138 19.28 -4.76 -23.23
CA LEU A 138 18.93 -5.68 -22.15
C LEU A 138 18.02 -5.01 -21.11
N ASP A 139 17.02 -5.73 -20.59
CA ASP A 139 17.19 -6.44 -19.31
C ASP A 139 15.92 -7.12 -18.77
N ASN A 140 16.21 -8.14 -18.00
CA ASN A 140 15.41 -9.19 -17.39
C ASN A 140 14.16 -8.80 -16.57
N ARG A 141 13.26 -9.79 -16.49
CA ARG A 141 12.13 -10.02 -15.54
C ARG A 141 10.75 -9.48 -15.93
N ARG A 142 10.10 -10.17 -16.86
CA ARG A 142 8.63 -10.33 -16.83
C ARG A 142 8.32 -11.79 -16.48
N ALA A 143 7.73 -11.99 -15.30
CA ALA A 143 7.20 -13.28 -14.86
C ALA A 143 6.10 -13.73 -15.82
N VAL A 144 6.38 -14.76 -16.62
CA VAL A 144 5.36 -15.45 -17.41
C VAL A 144 4.67 -16.43 -16.47
N LEU A 145 3.42 -16.11 -16.13
CA LEU A 145 2.51 -17.03 -15.48
C LEU A 145 2.12 -18.09 -16.53
N GLU A 146 2.88 -19.18 -16.59
CA GLU A 146 2.54 -20.37 -17.40
C GLU A 146 1.25 -20.98 -16.84
N ARG A 147 0.12 -20.56 -17.40
CA ARG A 147 -1.17 -21.20 -17.20
C ARG A 147 -1.22 -22.44 -18.08
N SER A 148 -0.66 -23.54 -17.57
CA SER A 148 -0.68 -24.83 -18.25
C SER A 148 -2.11 -25.28 -18.50
N ARG A 149 -2.58 -25.12 -19.74
CA ARG A 149 -3.74 -25.83 -20.28
C ARG A 149 -3.23 -27.10 -20.96
N SER A 150 -3.11 -28.19 -20.19
CA SER A 150 -2.98 -29.52 -20.80
C SER A 150 -4.37 -30.00 -21.19
N ARG A 151 -4.62 -30.09 -22.50
CA ARG A 151 -5.68 -30.92 -23.06
C ARG A 151 -5.18 -32.36 -23.01
N HIS A 152 -5.90 -33.25 -22.35
CA HIS A 152 -5.95 -34.65 -22.79
C HIS A 152 -7.37 -35.19 -22.63
N ASN A 153 -7.89 -35.59 -23.78
CA ASN A 153 -9.10 -36.34 -24.00
C ASN A 153 -8.78 -37.81 -23.70
N ALA A 154 -9.58 -38.46 -22.85
CA ALA A 154 -9.63 -39.92 -22.76
C ALA A 154 -11.05 -40.34 -22.36
N ASN A 155 -11.80 -40.80 -23.35
CA ASN A 155 -12.99 -41.61 -23.17
C ASN A 155 -12.66 -42.85 -22.34
N HIS A 156 -13.53 -43.23 -21.39
CA HIS A 156 -13.98 -44.62 -21.28
C HIS A 156 -15.34 -44.73 -20.56
N PRO A 157 -16.15 -45.75 -20.91
CA PRO A 157 -17.57 -45.80 -20.60
C PRO A 157 -17.87 -46.44 -19.24
N ALA A 158 -19.12 -46.23 -18.82
CA ALA A 158 -19.75 -46.77 -17.63
C ALA A 158 -19.74 -48.30 -17.56
N ARG A 159 -19.51 -48.83 -16.35
CA ARG A 159 -20.51 -49.61 -15.62
C ARG A 159 -20.19 -49.63 -14.12
#